data_AF-A0A238BLS7-F1
#
_entry.id   AF-A0A238BLS7-F1
#
_cell.length_a   1.000
_cell.length_b   1.000
_cell.length_c   1.000
_cell.angle_alpha   90.00
_cell.angle_beta   90.00
_cell.angle_gamma   90.00
#
_symmetry.space_group_name_H-M   'P 1'
#
loop_
_entity.id
_entity.type
_entity.pdbx_description
1 polymer ?
#
loop_
_entity_poly.entity_id
_entity_poly.type
_entity_poly.pdbx_seq_one_letter_code
_entity_poly.pdbx_strand_id
1 'polypeptide(L)'
;PNRNYTSFVWAENSAGRSENATFSEQCITDFAQPDAIDAPSSLSQNGTVFSLTFNNEPDEVNGPVACYYVAIVPLAPDVVIESLPAPDSLIVDTFLKTMSNNLQSEQPKQDTKQKRYFAYIAESYMQYPKRTLIGDGNTTAGIESCNVLYVSYSYKINDEYYHKPKMGLFSYSSANDVCAQLIIDI
;
A
#
# COMPACT_ATOMS: atom_id res chain seq x y z
N PRO A 1 11.77 3.61 -12.65
CA PRO A 1 10.74 4.69 -12.75
C PRO A 1 11.21 5.92 -11.97
N ASN A 2 10.69 7.12 -12.24
CA ASN A 2 11.24 8.36 -11.67
C ASN A 2 12.79 8.42 -11.72
N ARG A 3 13.35 8.16 -12.90
CA ARG A 3 14.80 8.26 -13.15
C ARG A 3 15.01 9.21 -14.32
N ASN A 4 16.01 10.08 -14.20
CA ASN A 4 16.45 10.91 -15.31
C ASN A 4 17.47 10.13 -16.14
N TYR A 5 17.11 9.81 -17.38
CA TYR A 5 17.98 9.11 -18.30
C TYR A 5 18.72 10.08 -19.22
N THR A 6 19.85 9.66 -19.76
CA THR A 6 20.45 10.31 -20.93
C THR A 6 20.36 9.33 -22.08
N SER A 7 19.75 9.74 -23.19
CA SER A 7 19.61 8.92 -24.38
C SER A 7 20.56 9.39 -25.48
N PHE A 8 21.05 8.43 -26.27
CA PHE A 8 21.97 8.66 -27.38
C PHE A 8 21.39 8.05 -28.64
N VAL A 9 21.32 8.83 -29.72
CA VAL A 9 20.80 8.39 -31.02
C VAL A 9 21.88 8.59 -32.09
N TRP A 10 22.10 7.58 -32.93
CA TRP A 10 23.02 7.66 -34.07
C TRP A 10 22.46 6.91 -35.27
N ALA A 11 22.92 7.30 -36.46
CA ALA A 11 22.63 6.57 -37.69
C ALA A 11 23.75 5.56 -37.97
N GLU A 12 23.38 4.40 -38.51
CA GLU A 12 24.33 3.35 -38.88
C GLU A 12 23.99 2.79 -40.26
N ASN A 13 25.00 2.69 -41.13
CA ASN A 13 24.89 2.06 -42.44
C ASN A 13 26.16 1.24 -42.75
N SER A 14 26.25 0.69 -43.97
CA SER A 14 27.40 -0.14 -44.38
C SER A 14 28.75 0.59 -44.41
N ALA A 15 28.77 1.92 -44.37
CA ALA A 15 29.99 2.73 -44.30
C ALA A 15 30.40 3.07 -42.85
N GLY A 16 29.54 2.78 -41.86
CA GLY A 16 29.82 2.96 -40.45
C GLY A 16 28.73 3.71 -39.69
N ARG A 17 29.09 4.15 -38.48
CA ARG A 17 28.22 4.83 -37.52
C ARG A 17 28.51 6.33 -37.47
N SER A 18 27.47 7.14 -37.39
CA SER A 18 27.59 8.59 -37.22
C SER A 18 27.99 8.98 -35.79
N GLU A 19 28.36 10.25 -35.61
CA GLU A 19 28.37 10.90 -34.30
C GLU A 19 26.98 10.79 -33.63
N ASN A 20 26.96 10.80 -32.30
CA ASN A 20 25.73 10.66 -31.51
C ASN A 20 25.06 12.02 -31.24
N ALA A 21 23.74 12.06 -31.42
CA ALA A 21 22.90 13.07 -30.79
C ALA A 21 22.63 12.66 -29.34
N THR A 22 22.88 13.56 -28.40
CA THR A 22 22.68 13.32 -26.95
C THR A 22 21.48 14.10 -26.45
N PHE A 23 20.58 13.43 -25.74
CA PHE A 23 19.41 14.03 -25.10
C PHE A 23 19.47 13.72 -23.60
N SER A 24 19.89 14.72 -22.81
CA SER A 24 20.07 14.62 -21.35
C SER A 24 19.03 15.42 -20.57
N GLU A 25 18.26 16.28 -21.22
CA GLU A 25 17.25 17.12 -20.60
C GLU A 25 15.88 16.46 -20.78
N GLN A 26 15.11 16.36 -19.68
CA GLN A 26 13.70 15.95 -19.65
C GLN A 26 13.39 14.49 -20.03
N CYS A 27 14.38 13.60 -19.99
CA CYS A 27 14.14 12.16 -20.12
C CYS A 27 13.81 11.54 -18.74
N ILE A 28 12.84 12.12 -18.03
CA ILE A 28 12.35 11.61 -16.74
C ILE A 28 11.22 10.64 -17.02
N THR A 29 11.39 9.38 -16.63
CA THR A 29 10.30 8.40 -16.71
C THR A 29 9.24 8.69 -15.66
N ASP A 30 7.99 8.34 -15.97
CA ASP A 30 6.86 8.46 -15.05
C ASP A 30 7.13 7.87 -13.66
N PHE A 31 6.39 8.37 -12.67
CA PHE A 31 6.40 7.81 -11.33
C PHE A 31 5.78 6.42 -11.34
N ALA A 32 6.26 5.56 -10.45
CA ALA A 32 5.69 4.22 -10.29
C ALA A 32 5.72 3.79 -8.84
N GLN A 33 5.30 2.54 -8.62
CA GLN A 33 5.32 1.90 -7.31
C GLN A 33 6.71 1.84 -6.72
N PRO A 34 6.82 1.84 -5.38
CA PRO A 34 8.02 1.31 -4.77
C PRO A 34 8.21 -0.14 -5.18
N ASP A 35 9.44 -0.53 -5.51
CA ASP A 35 9.72 -1.87 -6.04
C ASP A 35 9.52 -2.97 -4.99
N ALA A 36 9.81 -2.67 -3.72
CA ALA A 36 9.56 -3.55 -2.58
C ALA A 36 9.21 -2.75 -1.33
N ILE A 37 8.26 -3.26 -0.54
CA ILE A 37 7.93 -2.75 0.79
C ILE A 37 7.97 -3.94 1.73
N ASP A 38 8.87 -3.92 2.71
CA ASP A 38 8.99 -5.00 3.69
C ASP A 38 7.75 -5.08 4.59
N ALA A 39 7.35 -6.31 4.91
CA ALA A 39 6.30 -6.53 5.91
C ALA A 39 6.78 -6.02 7.29
N PRO A 40 5.96 -5.27 8.04
CA PRO A 40 6.33 -4.89 9.39
C PRO A 40 6.42 -6.11 10.31
N SER A 41 7.20 -5.99 11.37
CA SER A 41 7.13 -6.94 12.49
C SER A 41 6.02 -6.52 13.45
N SER A 42 5.28 -7.49 13.99
CA SER A 42 4.17 -7.24 14.91
C SER A 42 4.49 -7.81 16.30
N LEU A 43 4.02 -7.12 17.34
CA LEU A 43 4.04 -7.63 18.70
C LEU A 43 2.73 -7.27 19.40
N SER A 44 2.04 -8.28 19.92
CA SER A 44 0.84 -8.07 20.74
C SER A 44 1.23 -7.49 22.10
N GLN A 45 0.63 -6.37 22.51
CA GLN A 45 0.87 -5.81 23.85
C GLN A 45 -0.28 -6.10 24.81
N ASN A 46 -1.53 -5.97 24.35
CA ASN A 46 -2.77 -6.31 25.05
C ASN A 46 -3.81 -6.71 23.99
N GLY A 47 -4.80 -7.55 24.28
CA GLY A 47 -5.75 -8.09 23.29
C GLY A 47 -6.60 -7.08 22.49
N THR A 48 -6.34 -5.79 22.56
CA THR A 48 -6.94 -4.74 21.72
C THR A 48 -5.90 -3.81 21.09
N VAL A 49 -4.63 -3.92 21.48
CA VAL A 49 -3.53 -3.04 21.05
C VAL A 49 -2.34 -3.87 20.61
N PHE A 50 -1.84 -3.60 19.40
CA PHE A 50 -0.65 -4.24 18.86
C PHE A 50 0.32 -3.22 18.29
N SER A 51 1.61 -3.46 18.48
CA SER A 51 2.65 -2.62 17.90
C SER A 51 3.14 -3.17 16.57
N LEU A 52 3.34 -2.27 15.61
CA LEU A 52 4.01 -2.55 14.35
C LEU A 52 5.35 -1.83 14.33
N THR A 53 6.40 -2.52 13.89
CA THR A 53 7.74 -1.95 13.68
C THR A 53 8.14 -2.18 12.23
N PHE A 54 8.46 -1.09 11.53
CA PHE A 54 8.84 -1.11 10.13
C PHE A 54 10.36 -0.90 10.02
N ASN A 55 11.09 -1.98 9.75
CA ASN A 55 12.54 -2.01 9.93
C ASN A 55 13.30 -1.21 8.87
N ASN A 56 12.82 -1.24 7.63
CA ASN A 56 13.50 -0.63 6.48
C ASN A 56 12.53 0.28 5.72
N GLU A 57 12.90 1.55 5.57
CA GLU A 57 12.21 2.44 4.64
C GLU A 57 12.39 1.90 3.20
N PRO A 58 11.40 2.04 2.30
CA PRO A 58 11.55 1.52 0.95
C PRO A 58 12.71 2.22 0.21
N ASP A 59 13.69 1.44 -0.24
CA ASP A 59 14.90 1.95 -0.90
C ASP A 59 14.61 2.72 -2.19
N GLU A 60 13.57 2.32 -2.92
CA GLU A 60 13.18 2.91 -4.22
C GLU A 60 11.70 3.28 -4.23
N VAL A 61 11.33 4.39 -3.60
CA VAL A 61 9.94 4.92 -3.62
C VAL A 61 9.45 5.39 -5.00
N ASN A 62 10.31 5.45 -6.02
CA ASN A 62 9.94 5.68 -7.43
C ASN A 62 9.03 6.90 -7.70
N GLY A 63 9.04 7.89 -6.80
CA GLY A 63 8.24 9.12 -6.83
C GLY A 63 8.31 9.85 -5.48
N PRO A 64 7.78 11.08 -5.39
CA PRO A 64 7.60 11.77 -4.12
C PRO A 64 6.49 11.09 -3.31
N VAL A 65 6.74 10.72 -2.06
CA VAL A 65 5.71 10.10 -1.20
C VAL A 65 4.77 11.19 -0.67
N ALA A 66 3.48 11.04 -0.93
CA ALA A 66 2.42 11.91 -0.42
C ALA A 66 1.96 11.51 0.98
N CYS A 67 1.86 10.20 1.26
CA CYS A 67 1.41 9.69 2.54
C CYS A 67 1.76 8.21 2.76
N TYR A 68 1.97 7.82 4.02
CA TYR A 68 1.99 6.44 4.47
C TYR A 68 0.71 6.12 5.24
N TYR A 69 0.03 5.03 4.92
CA TYR A 69 -1.18 4.58 5.61
C TYR A 69 -0.98 3.18 6.17
N VAL A 70 -1.54 2.91 7.34
CA VAL A 70 -1.65 1.55 7.87
C VAL A 70 -3.08 1.07 7.69
N ALA A 71 -3.26 0.07 6.83
CA ALA A 71 -4.54 -0.57 6.60
C ALA A 71 -4.65 -1.89 7.37
N ILE A 72 -5.87 -2.21 7.81
CA ILE A 72 -6.16 -3.37 8.62
C ILE A 72 -7.28 -4.19 7.98
N VAL A 73 -7.02 -5.48 7.79
CA VAL A 73 -7.99 -6.50 7.39
C VAL A 73 -8.34 -7.33 8.64
N PRO A 74 -9.51 -7.12 9.25
CA PRO A 74 -9.98 -7.99 10.31
C PRO A 74 -10.35 -9.36 9.71
N LEU A 75 -9.89 -10.45 10.32
CA LEU A 75 -10.16 -11.81 9.87
C LEU A 75 -10.97 -12.57 10.92
N ALA A 76 -11.77 -13.52 10.45
CA ALA A 76 -12.37 -14.52 11.32
C ALA A 76 -11.29 -15.56 11.72
N PRO A 77 -11.42 -16.22 12.88
CA PRO A 77 -10.39 -17.14 13.39
C PRO A 77 -10.07 -18.34 12.48
N ASP A 78 -10.98 -18.68 11.57
CA ASP A 78 -10.86 -19.78 10.61
C ASP A 78 -10.21 -19.38 9.28
N VAL A 79 -9.86 -18.10 9.10
CA VAL A 79 -9.26 -17.59 7.87
C VAL A 79 -7.73 -17.63 7.95
N VAL A 80 -7.13 -18.35 7.01
CA VAL A 80 -5.68 -18.44 6.83
C VAL A 80 -5.17 -17.22 6.06
N ILE A 81 -4.09 -16.57 6.51
CA ILE A 81 -3.58 -15.32 5.90
C ILE A 81 -3.11 -15.56 4.47
N GLU A 82 -2.51 -16.71 4.19
CA GLU A 82 -2.05 -17.10 2.86
C GLU A 82 -3.19 -17.27 1.85
N SER A 83 -4.44 -17.35 2.33
CA SER A 83 -5.63 -17.36 1.48
C SER A 83 -6.14 -15.95 1.11
N LEU A 84 -5.54 -14.91 1.69
CA LEU A 84 -5.90 -13.53 1.38
C LEU A 84 -5.49 -13.16 -0.05
N PRO A 85 -6.28 -12.31 -0.71
CA PRO A 85 -5.95 -11.84 -2.03
C PRO A 85 -4.73 -10.91 -1.96
N ALA A 86 -4.08 -10.70 -3.09
CA ALA A 86 -2.91 -9.83 -3.16
C ALA A 86 -3.24 -8.43 -2.61
N PRO A 87 -2.30 -7.76 -1.93
CA PRO A 87 -2.61 -6.54 -1.19
C PRO A 87 -3.23 -5.44 -2.07
N ASP A 88 -2.79 -5.31 -3.31
CA ASP A 88 -3.29 -4.37 -4.33
C ASP A 88 -4.75 -4.60 -4.77
N SER A 89 -5.31 -5.77 -4.47
CA SER A 89 -6.68 -6.15 -4.80
C SER A 89 -7.67 -5.97 -3.65
N LEU A 90 -7.19 -5.59 -2.45
CA LEU A 90 -8.05 -5.29 -1.31
C LEU A 90 -8.88 -4.04 -1.53
N ILE A 91 -10.10 -4.08 -1.02
CA ILE A 91 -11.01 -2.93 -1.05
C ILE A 91 -10.92 -2.24 0.31
N VAL A 92 -10.54 -0.96 0.30
CA VAL A 92 -10.53 -0.16 1.52
C VAL A 92 -11.88 0.53 1.72
N ASP A 93 -12.48 0.35 2.89
CA ASP A 93 -13.76 0.94 3.29
C ASP A 93 -13.68 1.46 4.74
N THR A 94 -14.79 1.98 5.26
CA THR A 94 -14.90 2.42 6.65
C THR A 94 -14.77 1.25 7.62
N PHE A 95 -14.29 1.52 8.84
CA PHE A 95 -14.15 0.53 9.91
C PHE A 95 -15.40 -0.33 10.10
N LEU A 96 -16.58 0.31 10.23
CA LEU A 96 -17.84 -0.39 10.49
C LEU A 96 -18.23 -1.34 9.35
N LYS A 97 -18.10 -0.89 8.09
CA LYS A 97 -18.41 -1.73 6.93
C LYS A 97 -17.41 -2.88 6.79
N THR A 98 -16.13 -2.61 7.05
CA THR A 98 -15.07 -3.62 7.00
C THR A 98 -15.31 -4.73 8.03
N MET A 99 -15.60 -4.38 9.28
CA MET A 99 -15.94 -5.34 10.33
C MET A 99 -17.21 -6.13 9.97
N SER A 100 -18.26 -5.45 9.47
CA SER A 100 -19.51 -6.10 9.05
C SER A 100 -19.27 -7.10 7.92
N ASN A 101 -18.49 -6.73 6.90
CA ASN A 101 -18.28 -7.56 5.71
C ASN A 101 -17.35 -8.75 5.96
N ASN A 102 -16.32 -8.58 6.79
CA ASN A 102 -15.33 -9.64 7.00
C ASN A 102 -15.72 -10.62 8.12
N LEU A 103 -16.41 -10.15 9.16
CA LEU A 103 -16.66 -10.93 10.39
C LEU A 103 -18.09 -11.42 10.58
N GLN A 104 -19.09 -10.89 9.87
CA GLN A 104 -20.45 -11.42 10.00
C GLN A 104 -20.58 -12.77 9.26
N SER A 105 -20.80 -13.84 10.02
CA SER A 105 -20.96 -15.23 9.57
C SER A 105 -22.18 -15.51 8.67
N GLU A 106 -22.97 -14.51 8.29
CA GLU A 106 -24.19 -14.67 7.49
C GLU A 106 -23.98 -14.39 5.99
N GLN A 107 -22.77 -14.59 5.46
CA GLN A 107 -22.68 -14.81 4.02
C GLN A 107 -23.13 -16.25 3.75
N PRO A 108 -24.23 -16.46 2.99
CA PRO A 108 -24.60 -17.79 2.54
C PRO A 108 -23.37 -18.39 1.86
N LYS A 109 -23.21 -19.71 1.96
CA LYS A 109 -22.31 -20.50 1.13
C LYS A 109 -22.68 -20.27 -0.34
N GLN A 110 -22.34 -19.11 -0.90
CA GLN A 110 -22.40 -18.85 -2.32
C GLN A 110 -21.16 -19.50 -2.89
N ASP A 111 -21.36 -20.75 -3.26
CA ASP A 111 -20.58 -21.48 -4.23
C ASP A 111 -19.98 -20.53 -5.28
N THR A 112 -18.68 -20.65 -5.49
CA THR A 112 -17.89 -20.19 -6.66
C THR A 112 -17.45 -18.72 -6.81
N LYS A 113 -17.77 -17.79 -5.90
CA LYS A 113 -17.14 -16.45 -5.91
C LYS A 113 -16.15 -16.30 -4.75
N GLN A 114 -14.88 -16.05 -5.04
CA GLN A 114 -13.84 -15.74 -4.05
C GLN A 114 -14.39 -14.76 -3.01
N LYS A 115 -14.31 -15.14 -1.73
CA LYS A 115 -14.67 -14.29 -0.59
C LYS A 115 -13.88 -12.98 -0.72
N ARG A 116 -14.59 -11.84 -0.74
CA ARG A 116 -13.96 -10.52 -0.81
C ARG A 116 -13.60 -10.07 0.59
N TYR A 117 -12.35 -9.66 0.77
CA TYR A 117 -11.86 -9.07 2.01
C TYR A 117 -11.77 -7.56 1.88
N PHE A 118 -12.23 -6.88 2.93
CA PHE A 118 -12.16 -5.44 3.05
C PHE A 118 -11.08 -5.05 4.06
N ALA A 119 -10.45 -3.91 3.83
CA ALA A 119 -9.53 -3.29 4.78
C ALA A 119 -10.08 -1.93 5.23
N TYR A 120 -9.65 -1.43 6.37
CA TYR A 120 -9.87 -0.04 6.78
C TYR A 120 -8.54 0.63 7.08
N ILE A 121 -8.44 1.94 6.84
CA ILE A 121 -7.27 2.72 7.27
C ILE A 121 -7.36 2.96 8.77
N ALA A 122 -6.39 2.43 9.51
CA ALA A 122 -6.26 2.64 10.94
C ALA A 122 -5.50 3.93 11.26
N GLU A 123 -4.43 4.21 10.50
CA GLU A 123 -3.52 5.33 10.77
C GLU A 123 -2.94 5.89 9.47
N SER A 124 -2.50 7.15 9.50
CA SER A 124 -1.88 7.84 8.37
C SER A 124 -0.74 8.76 8.83
N TYR A 125 0.29 8.90 8.00
CA TYR A 125 1.54 9.56 8.35
C TYR A 125 2.15 10.30 7.15
N MET A 126 2.53 11.56 7.34
CA MET A 126 3.27 12.31 6.32
C MET A 126 4.74 11.86 6.17
N GLN A 127 5.26 11.13 7.15
CA GLN A 127 6.63 10.63 7.18
C GLN A 127 6.64 9.15 7.53
N TYR A 128 7.70 8.44 7.14
CA TYR A 128 7.81 7.00 7.35
C TYR A 128 7.75 6.65 8.86
N PRO A 129 6.73 5.91 9.32
CA PRO A 129 6.60 5.58 10.73
C PRO A 129 7.50 4.38 11.06
N LYS A 130 8.62 4.59 11.77
CA LYS A 130 9.48 3.46 12.19
C LYS A 130 8.77 2.48 13.13
N ARG A 131 7.84 2.99 13.94
CA ARG A 131 7.04 2.20 14.89
C ARG A 131 5.71 2.88 15.14
N THR A 132 4.65 2.09 15.29
CA THR A 132 3.34 2.56 15.74
C THR A 132 2.66 1.55 16.68
N LEU A 133 1.63 2.03 17.40
CA LEU A 133 0.76 1.29 18.30
C LEU A 133 -0.69 1.42 17.82
N ILE A 134 -1.18 0.38 17.16
CA ILE A 134 -2.56 0.37 16.67
C ILE A 134 -3.51 0.15 17.84
N GLY A 135 -4.54 0.99 17.94
CA GLY A 135 -5.65 0.81 18.87
C GLY A 135 -5.47 1.46 20.25
N ASP A 136 -4.43 2.26 20.43
CA ASP A 136 -4.18 3.04 21.66
C ASP A 136 -4.95 4.38 21.71
N GLY A 137 -5.67 4.73 20.63
CA GLY A 137 -6.39 5.99 20.47
C GLY A 137 -5.54 7.15 19.94
N ASN A 138 -4.24 6.94 19.72
CA ASN A 138 -3.31 7.89 19.13
C ASN A 138 -2.94 7.48 17.70
N THR A 139 -3.69 7.98 16.73
CA THR A 139 -3.54 7.62 15.31
C THR A 139 -2.37 8.29 14.59
N THR A 140 -1.51 9.00 15.33
CA THR A 140 -0.45 9.85 14.77
C THR A 140 0.95 9.32 15.08
N ALA A 141 1.11 8.43 16.07
CA ALA A 141 2.41 7.96 16.55
C ALA A 141 3.45 9.10 16.79
N GLY A 142 3.00 10.33 17.05
CA GLY A 142 3.87 11.52 17.17
C GLY A 142 4.34 12.14 15.86
N ILE A 143 3.77 11.74 14.72
CA ILE A 143 4.02 12.23 13.36
C ILE A 143 2.73 12.89 12.84
N GLU A 144 2.85 13.94 12.04
CA GLU A 144 1.68 14.58 11.44
C GLU A 144 0.89 13.60 10.55
N SER A 145 -0.43 13.53 10.78
CA SER A 145 -1.33 12.71 9.98
C SER A 145 -1.59 13.33 8.62
N CYS A 146 -1.80 12.51 7.60
CA CYS A 146 -2.16 13.03 6.28
C CYS A 146 -3.60 13.59 6.29
N ASN A 147 -3.78 14.79 5.75
CA ASN A 147 -5.10 15.40 5.52
C ASN A 147 -5.83 14.80 4.30
N VAL A 148 -5.27 13.77 3.66
CA VAL A 148 -5.80 13.19 2.43
C VAL A 148 -6.77 12.05 2.78
N LEU A 149 -8.04 12.23 2.39
CA LEU A 149 -9.09 11.23 2.54
C LEU A 149 -8.84 10.05 1.59
N TYR A 150 -8.29 8.95 2.11
CA TYR A 150 -8.01 7.73 1.34
C TYR A 150 -9.29 7.12 0.70
N VAL A 151 -10.46 7.32 1.32
CA VAL A 151 -11.77 6.83 0.84
C VAL A 151 -12.16 7.43 -0.53
N SER A 152 -11.57 8.58 -0.91
CA SER A 152 -11.88 9.27 -2.17
C SER A 152 -11.35 8.55 -3.41
N TYR A 153 -10.32 7.72 -3.26
CA TYR A 153 -9.56 7.16 -4.40
C TYR A 153 -9.99 5.74 -4.80
N SER A 154 -10.94 5.13 -4.09
CA SER A 154 -11.39 3.75 -4.36
C SER A 154 -12.65 3.63 -5.22
N TYR A 155 -13.23 4.73 -5.72
CA TYR A 155 -14.42 4.69 -6.57
C TYR A 155 -14.24 5.47 -7.88
N LYS A 156 -14.47 4.78 -9.01
CA LYS A 156 -14.59 5.40 -10.34
C LYS A 156 -15.68 6.47 -10.32
N ILE A 157 -15.31 7.70 -10.66
CA ILE A 157 -16.23 8.71 -11.18
C ILE A 157 -15.68 9.15 -12.54
N ASN A 158 -16.44 8.86 -13.61
CA ASN A 158 -16.36 9.50 -14.93
C ASN A 158 -14.97 9.61 -15.60
N ASP A 159 -14.42 8.48 -16.08
CA ASP A 159 -13.29 8.42 -17.03
C ASP A 159 -12.01 9.21 -16.68
N GLU A 160 -11.86 9.71 -15.45
CA GLU A 160 -10.61 10.21 -14.90
C GLU A 160 -9.87 9.06 -14.17
N TYR A 161 -8.70 8.71 -14.66
CA TYR A 161 -7.80 7.74 -14.02
C TYR A 161 -7.21 8.38 -12.76
N TYR A 162 -7.79 8.09 -11.60
CA TYR A 162 -7.13 8.36 -10.33
C TYR A 162 -6.15 7.22 -10.01
N HIS A 163 -4.91 7.58 -9.73
CA HIS A 163 -3.87 6.65 -9.30
C HIS A 163 -4.38 5.86 -8.10
N LYS A 164 -4.45 4.53 -8.25
CA LYS A 164 -4.62 3.65 -7.08
C LYS A 164 -3.34 3.77 -6.26
N PRO A 165 -3.39 4.21 -4.98
CA PRO A 165 -2.25 4.10 -4.08
C PRO A 165 -1.83 2.65 -3.99
N LYS A 166 -0.52 2.41 -4.04
CA LYS A 166 0.00 1.07 -4.26
C LYS A 166 0.51 0.48 -2.95
N MET A 167 0.18 -0.80 -2.81
CA MET A 167 -0.14 -1.44 -1.55
C MET A 167 0.99 -2.42 -1.17
N GLY A 168 1.57 -2.28 0.03
CA GLY A 168 2.69 -3.08 0.51
C GLY A 168 2.29 -4.47 1.00
N LEU A 169 3.28 -5.24 1.46
CA LEU A 169 3.12 -6.61 1.96
C LEU A 169 2.37 -6.65 3.31
N PHE A 170 1.74 -7.79 3.57
CA PHE A 170 1.02 -8.07 4.81
C PHE A 170 1.96 -8.39 5.97
N SER A 171 1.59 -7.92 7.16
CA SER A 171 2.08 -8.43 8.44
C SER A 171 0.92 -8.95 9.26
N TYR A 172 1.09 -10.13 9.84
CA TYR A 172 0.08 -10.74 10.68
C TYR A 172 0.37 -10.45 12.16
N SER A 173 -0.67 -10.10 12.91
CA SER A 173 -0.63 -10.05 14.36
C SER A 173 -1.54 -11.15 14.92
N SER A 174 -0.92 -12.13 15.57
CA SER A 174 -1.62 -13.29 16.16
C SER A 174 -2.46 -12.96 17.39
N ALA A 175 -2.44 -11.71 17.87
CA ALA A 175 -3.16 -11.34 19.08
C ALA A 175 -4.68 -11.44 18.90
N ASN A 176 -5.18 -11.16 17.70
CA ASN A 176 -6.60 -10.86 17.43
C ASN A 176 -7.10 -11.34 16.05
N ASP A 177 -6.38 -12.23 15.36
CA ASP A 177 -6.71 -12.63 13.98
C ASP A 177 -6.81 -11.42 13.02
N VAL A 178 -5.84 -10.52 13.11
CA VAL A 178 -5.82 -9.29 12.29
C VAL A 178 -4.59 -9.27 11.40
N CYS A 179 -4.81 -8.97 10.13
CA CYS A 179 -3.75 -8.72 9.17
C CYS A 179 -3.60 -7.21 8.94
N ALA A 180 -2.41 -6.68 9.17
CA ALA A 180 -2.07 -5.28 8.95
C ALA A 180 -1.20 -5.11 7.70
N GLN A 181 -1.26 -3.93 7.08
CA GLN A 181 -0.60 -3.65 5.83
C GLN A 181 -0.15 -2.18 5.78
N LEU A 182 1.07 -1.92 5.31
CA LEU A 182 1.50 -0.57 4.96
C LEU A 182 1.09 -0.25 3.52
N ILE A 183 0.47 0.90 3.31
CA ILE A 183 0.13 1.45 2.00
C ILE A 183 0.92 2.73 1.82
N ILE A 184 1.56 2.89 0.67
CA ILE A 184 2.33 4.09 0.33
C ILE A 184 1.64 4.77 -0.83
N ASP A 185 1.31 6.05 -0.63
CA ASP A 185 0.70 6.91 -1.64
C ASP A 185 1.78 7.80 -2.26
N ILE A 186 1.87 7.77 -3.59
CA ILE A 186 2.89 8.44 -4.42
C ILE A 186 2.19 9.34 -5.42
#